data_AF-C2EQC9-F1
#
_entry.id   AF-C2EQC9-F1
#
_cell.length_a   1.000
_cell.length_b   1.000
_cell.length_c   1.000
_cell.angle_alpha   90.00
_cell.angle_beta   90.00
_cell.angle_gamma   90.00
#
_symmetry.space_group_name_H-M   'P 1'
#
loop_
_entity.id
_entity.type
_entity.pdbx_description
1 polymer ?
#
loop_
_entity_poly.entity_id
_entity_poly.type
_entity_poly.pdbx_seq_one_letter_code
_entity_poly.pdbx_strand_id
1 'polypeptide(L)'
;DTIPLKWTIEIHKVFNYSRRWDFIMPRKSKYSFEQKLWAVKQYLNGNMSAIEIAKTLNMTVKSGDHRVREWAYQYQSNRGKFFNNAQHNSHYSKEFKEMVVKEYLAGRRTSDSLANKYGIRSGGTVRIWVSKYNSHIENRDYDPHPEAYMTKARRKTTQPERIQTVQYCLDHDKNYAKAAAKFSCSYQQVYSWTQKYLADGEAGLIDRRGKRKQPGKLSELDLANRRIKELERKLKEEQTKNEFLKKLDQLERMCLPGSQNTDKPQSEDAGN
;
A
#
# COMPACT_ATOMS: atom_id res chain seq x y z
N ASP A 1 37.47 -12.41 23.99
CA ASP A 1 37.35 -12.42 22.51
C ASP A 1 36.12 -11.67 22.06
N THR A 2 36.33 -10.39 21.80
CA THR A 2 35.31 -9.37 21.54
C THR A 2 35.00 -9.35 20.05
N ILE A 3 33.78 -9.69 19.68
CA ILE A 3 33.32 -9.64 18.28
C ILE A 3 33.30 -8.16 17.82
N PRO A 4 33.91 -7.80 16.67
CA PRO A 4 34.01 -6.40 16.25
C PRO A 4 32.65 -5.77 15.92
N LEU A 5 32.43 -4.54 16.43
CA LEU A 5 31.23 -3.69 16.25
C LEU A 5 30.82 -3.43 14.78
N LYS A 6 31.66 -3.75 13.80
CA LYS A 6 31.29 -3.70 12.37
C LYS A 6 30.32 -4.81 11.95
N TRP A 7 30.36 -5.97 12.60
CA TRP A 7 29.52 -7.13 12.27
C TRP A 7 28.12 -7.07 12.89
N THR A 8 27.90 -6.28 13.95
CA THR A 8 26.57 -6.08 14.55
C THR A 8 25.68 -5.11 13.77
N ILE A 9 26.28 -4.26 12.93
CA ILE A 9 25.55 -3.30 12.08
C ILE A 9 25.05 -3.98 10.79
N GLU A 10 25.74 -5.02 10.30
CA GLU A 10 25.28 -5.79 9.12
C GLU A 10 24.07 -6.68 9.43
N ILE A 11 23.98 -7.27 10.63
CA ILE A 11 22.80 -8.05 11.04
C ILE A 11 21.55 -7.16 11.13
N HIS A 12 21.71 -5.89 11.52
CA HIS A 12 20.61 -4.91 11.56
C HIS A 12 20.15 -4.40 10.19
N LYS A 13 20.95 -4.57 9.13
CA LYS A 13 20.53 -4.26 7.75
C LYS A 13 19.69 -5.37 7.11
N VAL A 14 19.80 -6.62 7.60
CA VAL A 14 19.06 -7.77 7.03
C VAL A 14 17.59 -7.81 7.50
N PHE A 15 17.24 -7.19 8.62
CA PHE A 15 15.86 -7.19 9.15
C PHE A 15 15.00 -5.96 8.78
N ASN A 16 15.54 -5.03 7.98
CA ASN A 16 14.79 -3.87 7.46
C ASN A 16 14.50 -4.01 5.95
N TYR A 17 14.09 -5.20 5.52
CA TYR A 17 13.32 -5.29 4.28
C TYR A 17 11.91 -4.74 4.54
N SER A 18 11.77 -3.44 4.30
CA SER A 18 10.52 -2.82 3.92
C SER A 18 9.91 -3.64 2.77
N ARG A 19 9.01 -4.57 3.12
CA ARG A 19 8.17 -5.28 2.16
C ARG A 19 7.15 -4.29 1.61
N ARG A 20 7.60 -3.49 0.63
CA ARG A 20 6.73 -2.88 -0.36
C ARG A 20 6.24 -3.98 -1.31
N TRP A 21 5.29 -4.75 -0.82
CA TRP A 21 4.43 -5.64 -1.59
C TRP A 21 3.04 -5.47 -1.00
N ASP A 22 2.16 -4.78 -1.70
CA ASP A 22 0.72 -4.74 -1.42
C ASP A 22 0.07 -6.11 -1.75
N PHE A 23 0.67 -7.20 -1.26
CA PHE A 23 0.02 -8.49 -1.16
C PHE A 23 -0.82 -8.45 0.11
N ILE A 24 -2.10 -8.14 -0.03
CA ILE A 24 -3.07 -8.30 1.04
C ILE A 24 -3.18 -9.82 1.30
N MET A 25 -2.34 -10.33 2.20
CA MET A 25 -2.45 -11.69 2.71
C MET A 25 -3.87 -11.86 3.26
N PRO A 26 -4.67 -12.80 2.74
CA PRO A 26 -6.04 -12.99 3.22
C PRO A 26 -5.99 -13.37 4.71
N ARG A 27 -6.61 -12.55 5.57
CA ARG A 27 -6.74 -12.78 7.03
C ARG A 27 -7.69 -13.95 7.37
N LYS A 28 -7.95 -14.82 6.39
CA LYS A 28 -8.88 -15.94 6.50
C LYS A 28 -8.15 -17.10 7.15
N SER A 29 -8.55 -17.45 8.37
CA SER A 29 -8.19 -18.71 8.99
C SER A 29 -8.53 -19.87 8.05
N LYS A 30 -7.58 -20.81 7.90
CA LYS A 30 -7.78 -22.04 7.12
C LYS A 30 -8.95 -22.88 7.63
N TYR A 31 -9.22 -22.81 8.94
CA TYR A 31 -10.29 -23.56 9.61
C TYR A 31 -11.37 -22.60 10.12
N SER A 32 -12.63 -22.97 9.92
CA SER A 32 -13.79 -22.20 10.40
C SER A 32 -13.91 -22.24 11.93
N PHE A 33 -14.73 -21.36 12.49
CA PHE A 33 -15.05 -21.38 13.92
C PHE A 33 -15.64 -22.72 14.36
N GLU A 34 -16.58 -23.24 13.58
CA GLU A 34 -17.27 -24.50 13.86
C GLU A 34 -16.31 -25.69 13.83
N GLN A 35 -15.41 -25.74 12.85
CA GLN A 35 -14.38 -26.80 12.78
C GLN A 35 -13.46 -26.78 14.00
N LYS A 36 -13.04 -25.59 14.44
CA LYS A 36 -12.21 -25.43 15.65
C LYS A 36 -12.98 -25.82 16.90
N LEU A 37 -14.24 -25.40 17.02
CA LEU A 37 -15.08 -25.71 18.17
C LEU A 37 -15.38 -27.21 18.27
N TRP A 38 -15.68 -27.85 17.14
CA TRP A 38 -15.86 -29.30 17.04
C TRP A 38 -14.58 -30.03 17.48
N ALA A 39 -13.42 -29.67 16.94
CA ALA A 39 -12.14 -30.26 17.31
C ALA A 39 -11.87 -30.18 18.82
N VAL A 40 -12.12 -29.01 19.42
CA VAL A 40 -11.95 -28.82 20.86
C VAL A 40 -12.91 -29.68 21.68
N LYS A 41 -14.19 -29.74 21.30
CA LYS A 41 -15.17 -30.57 22.00
C LYS A 41 -14.77 -32.05 21.98
N GLN A 42 -14.34 -32.56 20.82
CA GLN A 42 -13.91 -33.97 20.72
C GLN A 42 -12.66 -34.24 21.55
N TYR A 43 -11.69 -33.32 21.56
CA TYR A 43 -10.47 -33.46 22.33
C TYR A 43 -10.71 -33.40 23.84
N LEU A 44 -11.51 -32.42 24.32
CA LEU A 44 -11.77 -32.22 25.74
C LEU A 44 -12.67 -33.31 26.34
N ASN A 45 -13.59 -33.86 25.56
CA ASN A 45 -14.45 -34.96 25.99
C ASN A 45 -13.73 -36.32 25.97
N GLY A 46 -12.48 -36.38 25.47
CA GLY A 46 -11.72 -37.62 25.34
C GLY A 46 -12.21 -38.55 24.22
N ASN A 47 -13.11 -38.07 23.35
CA ASN A 47 -13.69 -38.87 22.26
C ASN A 47 -12.68 -39.17 21.15
N MET A 48 -11.72 -38.27 20.92
CA MET A 48 -10.69 -38.41 19.89
C MET A 48 -9.37 -37.81 20.38
N SER A 49 -8.26 -38.44 20.01
CA SER A 49 -6.93 -37.88 20.22
C SER A 49 -6.65 -36.68 19.30
N ALA A 50 -5.71 -35.82 19.71
CA ALA A 50 -5.30 -34.66 18.89
C ALA A 50 -4.81 -35.06 17.49
N ILE A 51 -4.21 -36.26 17.36
CA ILE A 51 -3.71 -36.79 16.08
C ILE A 51 -4.87 -37.21 15.17
N GLU A 52 -5.88 -37.89 15.72
CA GLU A 52 -7.07 -38.30 14.96
C GLU A 52 -7.88 -37.10 14.49
N ILE A 53 -8.03 -36.08 15.34
CA ILE A 53 -8.70 -34.82 14.98
C ILE A 53 -7.92 -34.08 13.88
N ALA A 54 -6.59 -34.08 13.95
CA ALA A 54 -5.76 -33.49 12.92
C ALA A 54 -5.90 -34.21 11.58
N LYS A 55 -6.00 -35.54 11.59
CA LYS A 55 -6.24 -36.35 10.39
C LYS A 55 -7.63 -36.09 9.81
N THR A 56 -8.69 -36.07 10.61
CA THR A 56 -10.06 -35.80 10.12
C THR A 56 -10.23 -34.42 9.52
N LEU A 57 -9.52 -33.41 10.06
CA LEU A 57 -9.51 -32.06 9.51
C LEU A 57 -8.47 -31.83 8.40
N ASN A 58 -7.84 -32.89 7.87
CA ASN A 58 -6.81 -32.81 6.82
C ASN A 58 -5.71 -31.78 7.15
N MET A 59 -5.25 -31.78 8.39
CA MET A 59 -4.15 -30.94 8.86
C MET A 59 -2.80 -31.52 8.46
N THR A 60 -1.77 -30.67 8.43
CA THR A 60 -0.40 -31.13 8.17
C THR A 60 0.08 -32.06 9.29
N VAL A 61 0.58 -33.24 8.92
CA VAL A 61 1.01 -34.29 9.86
C VAL A 61 2.03 -33.80 10.89
N LYS A 62 2.91 -32.88 10.49
CA LYS A 62 3.99 -32.35 11.35
C LYS A 62 3.53 -31.40 12.47
N SER A 63 2.33 -30.82 12.39
CA SER A 63 1.91 -29.74 13.30
C SER A 63 0.42 -29.71 13.61
N GLY A 64 -0.34 -30.70 13.14
CA GLY A 64 -1.79 -30.75 13.28
C GLY A 64 -2.21 -31.00 14.73
N ASP A 65 -1.60 -31.99 15.38
CA ASP A 65 -1.88 -32.35 16.77
C ASP A 65 -1.56 -31.21 17.74
N HIS A 66 -0.42 -30.52 17.54
CA HIS A 66 -0.06 -29.34 18.33
C HIS A 66 -1.12 -28.24 18.22
N ARG A 67 -1.65 -27.98 17.01
CA ARG A 67 -2.68 -26.97 16.79
C ARG A 67 -4.01 -27.33 17.46
N VAL A 68 -4.38 -28.62 17.49
CA VAL A 68 -5.58 -29.08 18.20
C VAL A 68 -5.42 -28.87 19.71
N ARG A 69 -4.26 -29.22 20.28
CA ARG A 69 -3.96 -28.94 21.71
C ARG A 69 -3.98 -27.44 22.01
N GLU A 70 -3.43 -26.63 21.12
CA GLU A 70 -3.45 -25.17 21.24
C GLU A 70 -4.88 -24.61 21.24
N TRP A 71 -5.76 -25.10 20.34
CA TRP A 71 -7.18 -24.71 20.35
C TRP A 71 -7.87 -25.10 21.64
N ALA A 72 -7.60 -26.30 22.18
CA ALA A 72 -8.19 -26.74 23.44
C ALA A 72 -7.75 -25.84 24.60
N TYR A 73 -6.46 -25.49 24.68
CA TYR A 73 -5.94 -24.59 25.70
C TYR A 73 -6.52 -23.17 25.57
N GLN A 74 -6.63 -22.65 24.35
CA GLN A 74 -7.29 -21.37 24.07
C GLN A 74 -8.74 -21.41 24.56
N TYR A 75 -9.50 -22.46 24.22
CA TYR A 75 -10.89 -22.59 24.64
C TYR A 75 -11.07 -22.67 26.16
N GLN A 76 -10.19 -23.39 26.86
CA GLN A 76 -10.20 -23.43 28.32
C GLN A 76 -9.91 -22.06 28.94
N SER A 77 -9.01 -21.28 28.34
CA SER A 77 -8.58 -19.97 28.86
C SER A 77 -9.54 -18.82 28.51
N ASN A 78 -10.10 -18.80 27.30
CA ASN A 78 -10.83 -17.65 26.76
C ASN A 78 -12.14 -18.03 26.04
N ARG A 79 -12.62 -19.27 26.23
CA ARG A 79 -13.89 -19.79 25.66
C ARG A 79 -13.99 -19.63 24.14
N GLY A 80 -12.85 -19.64 23.44
CA GLY A 80 -12.81 -19.59 21.98
C GLY A 80 -12.99 -18.18 21.39
N LYS A 81 -12.84 -17.12 22.20
CA LYS A 81 -12.98 -15.71 21.77
C LYS A 81 -12.12 -15.35 20.54
N PHE A 82 -11.02 -16.07 20.31
CA PHE A 82 -10.08 -15.82 19.19
C PHE A 82 -10.18 -16.82 18.03
N PHE A 83 -11.19 -17.70 18.02
CA PHE A 83 -11.36 -18.67 16.92
C PHE A 83 -11.81 -18.01 15.61
N ASN A 84 -12.55 -16.91 15.72
CA ASN A 84 -12.96 -16.07 14.59
C ASN A 84 -11.81 -15.22 14.07
N ASN A 85 -11.82 -14.92 12.77
CA ASN A 85 -10.88 -13.98 12.17
C ASN A 85 -11.07 -12.59 12.79
N ALA A 86 -9.97 -11.90 13.08
CA ALA A 86 -10.04 -10.52 13.53
C ALA A 86 -10.47 -9.62 12.35
N GLN A 87 -11.46 -8.75 12.58
CA GLN A 87 -11.90 -7.77 11.59
C GLN A 87 -10.87 -6.63 11.45
N HIS A 88 -10.23 -6.25 12.55
CA HIS A 88 -9.22 -5.20 12.65
C HIS A 88 -8.05 -5.65 13.54
N ASN A 89 -6.93 -4.92 13.45
CA ASN A 89 -5.79 -5.13 14.33
C ASN A 89 -6.16 -4.80 15.79
N SER A 90 -5.60 -5.56 16.73
CA SER A 90 -5.76 -5.27 18.15
C SER A 90 -4.87 -4.11 18.56
N HIS A 91 -5.41 -3.19 19.36
CA HIS A 91 -4.69 -2.06 19.92
C HIS A 91 -4.44 -2.32 21.41
N TYR A 92 -3.22 -2.02 21.85
CA TYR A 92 -2.77 -2.25 23.21
C TYR A 92 -2.05 -1.01 23.70
N SER A 93 -2.39 -0.55 24.91
CA SER A 93 -1.72 0.60 25.52
C SER A 93 -0.28 0.26 25.92
N LYS A 94 0.55 1.29 26.11
CA LYS A 94 1.92 1.19 26.58
C LYS A 94 1.95 0.57 27.97
N GLU A 95 1.10 1.03 28.89
CA GLU A 95 1.07 0.47 30.26
C GLU A 95 0.71 -1.01 30.23
N PHE A 96 -0.25 -1.40 29.38
CA PHE A 96 -0.63 -2.80 29.22
C PHE A 96 0.52 -3.66 28.68
N LYS A 97 1.22 -3.18 27.64
CA LYS A 97 2.39 -3.89 27.08
C LYS A 97 3.48 -4.07 28.13
N GLU A 98 3.77 -3.02 28.89
CA GLU A 98 4.78 -3.06 29.95
C GLU A 98 4.40 -4.03 31.08
N MET A 99 3.13 -4.05 31.48
CA MET A 99 2.62 -5.00 32.48
C MET A 99 2.80 -6.45 32.01
N VAL A 100 2.47 -6.76 30.75
CA VAL A 100 2.63 -8.10 30.17
C VAL A 100 4.12 -8.49 30.08
N VAL A 101 5.00 -7.55 29.70
CA VAL A 101 6.45 -7.79 29.64
C VAL A 101 7.03 -8.07 31.02
N LYS A 102 6.64 -7.29 32.05
CA LYS A 102 7.08 -7.52 33.43
C LYS A 102 6.68 -8.91 33.93
N GLU A 103 5.46 -9.36 33.63
CA GLU A 103 5.03 -10.72 33.99
C GLU A 103 5.81 -11.81 33.24
N TYR A 104 6.16 -11.58 31.97
CA TYR A 104 7.04 -12.48 31.21
C TYR A 104 8.43 -12.58 31.84
N LEU A 105 9.03 -11.45 32.22
CA LEU A 105 10.36 -11.40 32.85
C LEU A 105 10.38 -12.03 34.25
N ALA A 106 9.25 -12.04 34.96
CA ALA A 106 9.11 -12.78 36.22
C ALA A 106 9.18 -14.32 36.03
N GLY A 107 9.23 -14.83 34.79
CA GLY A 107 9.61 -16.20 34.46
C GLY A 107 8.54 -17.28 34.71
N ARG A 108 7.35 -16.91 35.18
CA ARG A 108 6.31 -17.88 35.59
C ARG A 108 5.47 -18.43 34.44
N ARG A 109 5.51 -17.82 33.26
CA ARG A 109 4.60 -18.09 32.14
C ARG A 109 5.29 -17.96 30.79
N THR A 110 4.95 -18.85 29.86
CA THR A 110 5.38 -18.74 28.45
C THR A 110 4.65 -17.59 27.75
N SER A 111 5.21 -17.09 26.65
CA SER A 111 4.60 -16.05 25.82
C SER A 111 3.19 -16.43 25.34
N ASP A 112 2.98 -17.71 25.02
CA ASP A 112 1.69 -18.22 24.55
C ASP A 112 0.67 -18.30 25.69
N SER A 113 1.09 -18.70 26.89
CA SER A 113 0.22 -18.71 28.06
C SER A 113 -0.19 -17.29 28.51
N LEU A 114 0.72 -16.31 28.43
CA LEU A 114 0.42 -14.90 28.69
C LEU A 114 -0.52 -14.33 27.64
N ALA A 115 -0.28 -14.66 26.37
CA ALA A 115 -1.18 -14.23 25.31
C ALA A 115 -2.60 -14.75 25.55
N ASN A 116 -2.74 -16.02 25.94
CA ASN A 116 -4.04 -16.60 26.26
C ASN A 116 -4.70 -15.98 27.50
N LYS A 117 -3.93 -15.72 28.57
CA LYS A 117 -4.40 -15.06 29.80
C LYS A 117 -4.94 -13.66 29.52
N TYR A 118 -4.22 -12.87 28.73
CA TYR A 118 -4.51 -11.47 28.46
C TYR A 118 -5.36 -11.22 27.21
N GLY A 119 -5.78 -12.29 26.53
CA GLY A 119 -6.57 -12.17 25.31
C GLY A 119 -5.80 -11.58 24.12
N ILE A 120 -4.51 -11.84 24.04
CA ILE A 120 -3.66 -11.52 22.90
C ILE A 120 -3.72 -12.71 21.92
N ARG A 121 -3.98 -12.42 20.65
CA ARG A 121 -4.24 -13.46 19.64
C ARG A 121 -3.03 -14.34 19.31
N SER A 122 -1.80 -13.89 19.61
CA SER A 122 -0.57 -14.63 19.34
C SER A 122 0.48 -14.37 20.42
N GLY A 123 1.13 -15.43 20.91
CA GLY A 123 2.31 -15.29 21.78
C GLY A 123 3.51 -14.66 21.07
N GLY A 124 3.57 -14.68 19.73
CA GLY A 124 4.54 -13.93 18.96
C GLY A 124 4.48 -12.42 19.23
N THR A 125 3.28 -11.87 19.45
CA THR A 125 3.10 -10.46 19.82
C THR A 125 3.78 -10.14 21.16
N VAL A 126 3.65 -11.03 22.15
CA VAL A 126 4.32 -10.88 23.46
C VAL A 126 5.84 -10.95 23.30
N ARG A 127 6.36 -11.89 22.49
CA ARG A 127 7.80 -11.99 22.20
C ARG A 127 8.36 -10.71 21.57
N ILE A 128 7.59 -10.08 20.67
CA ILE A 128 7.98 -8.79 20.06
C ILE A 128 8.07 -7.69 21.12
N TRP A 129 7.10 -7.59 22.05
CA TRP A 129 7.14 -6.60 23.11
C TRP A 129 8.31 -6.80 24.07
N VAL A 130 8.62 -8.05 24.42
CA VAL A 130 9.78 -8.40 25.26
C VAL A 130 11.08 -8.07 24.55
N SER A 131 11.20 -8.40 23.25
CA SER A 131 12.37 -8.08 22.45
C SER A 131 12.62 -6.58 22.35
N LYS A 132 11.56 -5.78 22.14
CA LYS A 132 11.65 -4.31 22.17
C LYS A 132 12.12 -3.79 23.52
N TYR A 133 11.56 -4.31 24.61
CA TYR A 133 11.97 -3.95 25.96
C TYR A 133 13.45 -4.25 26.21
N ASN A 134 13.92 -5.44 25.82
CA ASN A 134 15.32 -5.86 25.99
C ASN A 134 16.31 -5.09 25.10
N SER A 135 15.84 -4.52 23.99
CA SER A 135 16.66 -3.68 23.09
C SER A 135 16.57 -2.19 23.41
N HIS A 136 15.98 -1.83 24.55
CA HIS A 136 15.73 -0.45 24.98
C HIS A 136 14.90 0.38 23.97
N ILE A 137 14.09 -0.30 23.15
CA ILE A 137 13.14 0.31 22.23
C ILE A 137 11.79 0.45 22.95
N GLU A 138 11.22 1.65 22.96
CA GLU A 138 9.94 1.88 23.61
C GLU A 138 8.78 1.11 22.95
N ASN A 139 7.98 0.44 23.78
CA ASN A 139 6.70 -0.13 23.38
C ASN A 139 5.62 0.96 23.29
N ARG A 140 5.75 1.85 22.30
CA ARG A 140 4.81 2.96 22.08
C ARG A 140 3.37 2.50 21.89
N ASP A 141 2.44 3.35 22.30
CA ASP A 141 1.03 3.23 21.99
C ASP A 141 0.78 3.14 20.48
N TYR A 142 -0.32 2.51 20.12
CA TYR A 142 -0.77 2.60 18.74
C TYR A 142 -1.27 4.02 18.48
N ASP A 143 -0.51 4.76 17.68
CA ASP A 143 -0.95 6.03 17.13
C ASP A 143 -1.59 5.75 15.76
N PRO A 144 -2.91 5.93 15.57
CA PRO A 144 -3.55 5.85 14.26
C PRO A 144 -3.10 6.95 13.30
N HIS A 145 -2.35 7.96 13.77
CA HIS A 145 -1.83 9.08 13.00
C HIS A 145 -0.29 9.15 13.01
N PRO A 146 0.48 8.10 12.65
CA PRO A 146 1.94 8.24 12.59
C PRO A 146 2.37 9.29 11.56
N GLU A 147 1.51 9.56 10.59
CA GLU A 147 1.85 10.23 9.36
C GLU A 147 0.67 11.08 8.88
N ALA A 148 0.93 12.37 8.68
CA ALA A 148 0.06 13.34 8.00
C ALA A 148 -0.24 12.99 6.52
N TYR A 149 -0.29 11.69 6.17
CA TYR A 149 -0.53 11.13 4.86
C TYR A 149 -2.02 11.04 4.50
N MET A 150 -2.92 11.17 5.47
CA MET A 150 -4.37 11.00 5.29
C MET A 150 -5.22 12.22 5.70
N THR A 151 -4.65 13.43 5.68
CA THR A 151 -5.50 14.63 5.68
C THR A 151 -6.25 14.67 4.35
N LYS A 152 -7.57 14.53 4.39
CA LYS A 152 -8.46 14.62 3.21
C LYS A 152 -8.05 15.86 2.40
N ALA A 153 -7.51 15.63 1.20
CA ALA A 153 -7.00 16.63 0.28
C ALA A 153 -8.11 17.53 -0.31
N ARG A 154 -8.86 18.22 0.56
CA ARG A 154 -9.99 19.08 0.17
C ARG A 154 -9.90 20.51 0.69
N ARG A 155 -8.98 20.85 1.60
CA ARG A 155 -8.76 22.26 1.97
C ARG A 155 -8.16 23.00 0.78
N LYS A 156 -8.85 24.06 0.33
CA LYS A 156 -8.27 25.01 -0.62
C LYS A 156 -7.23 25.83 0.14
N THR A 157 -5.96 25.69 -0.22
CA THR A 157 -4.89 26.53 0.33
C THR A 157 -4.61 27.70 -0.58
N THR A 158 -4.48 28.88 0.02
CA THR A 158 -4.10 30.12 -0.65
C THR A 158 -2.58 30.18 -0.86
N GLN A 159 -2.11 31.01 -1.80
CA GLN A 159 -0.67 31.20 -2.03
C GLN A 159 0.11 31.67 -0.80
N PRO A 160 -0.33 32.68 -0.01
CA PRO A 160 0.39 33.09 1.19
C PRO A 160 0.49 31.98 2.24
N GLU A 161 -0.57 31.20 2.44
CA GLU A 161 -0.53 30.04 3.35
C GLU A 161 0.53 29.02 2.91
N ARG A 162 0.68 28.78 1.59
CA ARG A 162 1.70 27.86 1.06
C ARG A 162 3.11 28.40 1.30
N ILE A 163 3.34 29.70 1.10
CA ILE A 163 4.64 30.34 1.35
C ILE A 163 5.00 30.20 2.83
N GLN A 164 4.07 30.53 3.74
CA GLN A 164 4.27 30.41 5.18
C GLN A 164 4.55 28.96 5.61
N THR A 165 3.85 27.99 5.00
CA THR A 165 4.05 26.56 5.26
C THR A 165 5.46 26.11 4.85
N VAL A 166 5.93 26.57 3.69
CA VAL A 166 7.26 26.22 3.18
C VAL A 166 8.36 26.89 4.00
N GLN A 167 8.24 28.17 4.33
CA GLN A 167 9.20 28.89 5.18
C GLN A 167 9.32 28.20 6.54
N TYR A 168 8.20 27.90 7.18
CA TYR A 168 8.18 27.16 8.44
C TYR A 168 8.86 25.79 8.32
N CYS A 169 8.69 25.09 7.19
CA CYS A 169 9.33 23.80 6.94
C CYS A 169 10.85 23.95 6.80
N LEU A 170 11.33 24.97 6.09
CA LEU A 170 12.76 25.25 5.91
C LEU A 170 13.43 25.65 7.23
N ASP A 171 12.76 26.44 8.07
CA ASP A 171 13.25 26.86 9.40
C ASP A 171 13.37 25.70 10.40
N HIS A 172 12.68 24.58 10.15
CA HIS A 172 12.63 23.40 11.03
C HIS A 172 13.31 22.18 10.38
N ASP A 173 14.47 22.39 9.74
CA ASP A 173 15.30 21.33 9.14
C ASP A 173 14.56 20.44 8.13
N LYS A 174 13.64 21.03 7.34
CA LYS A 174 12.81 20.32 6.35
C LYS A 174 11.94 19.24 6.99
N ASN A 175 11.48 19.44 8.23
CA ASN A 175 10.55 18.53 8.87
C ASN A 175 9.13 18.68 8.29
N TYR A 176 8.89 18.01 7.16
CA TYR A 176 7.63 18.03 6.41
C TYR A 176 6.44 17.53 7.21
N ALA A 177 6.64 16.55 8.10
CA ALA A 177 5.57 15.99 8.94
C ALA A 177 5.06 17.03 9.95
N LYS A 178 5.98 17.75 10.61
CA LYS A 178 5.65 18.81 11.57
C LYS A 178 4.94 19.98 10.89
N ALA A 179 5.43 20.40 9.72
CA ALA A 179 4.78 21.45 8.93
C ALA A 179 3.39 21.03 8.43
N ALA A 180 3.24 19.79 7.94
CA ALA A 180 1.96 19.25 7.50
C ALA A 180 0.93 19.23 8.64
N ALA A 181 1.33 18.79 9.84
CA ALA A 181 0.47 18.80 11.02
C ALA A 181 0.06 20.23 11.42
N LYS A 182 1.01 21.16 11.49
CA LYS A 182 0.76 22.56 11.91
C LYS A 182 -0.21 23.29 10.97
N PHE A 183 -0.05 23.13 9.66
CA PHE A 183 -0.86 23.83 8.67
C PHE A 183 -2.03 23.00 8.13
N SER A 184 -2.32 21.84 8.74
CA SER A 184 -3.41 20.94 8.33
C SER A 184 -3.36 20.60 6.83
N CYS A 185 -2.15 20.44 6.31
CA CYS A 185 -1.86 20.10 4.92
C CYS A 185 -1.40 18.64 4.83
N SER A 186 -1.49 18.05 3.66
CA SER A 186 -0.91 16.73 3.44
C SER A 186 0.60 16.81 3.39
N TYR A 187 1.29 15.81 3.92
CA TYR A 187 2.74 15.64 3.79
C TYR A 187 3.22 15.88 2.34
N GLN A 188 2.52 15.27 1.38
CA GLN A 188 2.86 15.36 -0.04
C GLN A 188 2.75 16.79 -0.59
N GLN A 189 1.78 17.56 -0.10
CA GLN A 189 1.60 18.97 -0.49
C GLN A 189 2.77 19.81 0.02
N VAL A 190 3.14 19.67 1.29
CA VAL A 190 4.26 20.42 1.89
C VAL A 190 5.56 20.07 1.19
N TYR A 191 5.82 18.79 0.93
CA TYR A 191 6.99 18.36 0.17
C TYR A 191 7.01 18.99 -1.23
N SER A 192 5.93 18.85 -2.00
CA SER A 192 5.85 19.40 -3.37
C SER A 192 6.00 20.92 -3.41
N TRP A 193 5.39 21.64 -2.47
CA TRP A 193 5.53 23.09 -2.36
C TRP A 193 6.97 23.49 -2.03
N THR A 194 7.61 22.79 -1.09
CA THR A 194 9.00 23.08 -0.70
C THR A 194 9.95 22.91 -1.88
N GLN A 195 9.79 21.83 -2.67
CA GLN A 195 10.62 21.61 -3.86
C GLN A 195 10.43 22.70 -4.92
N LYS A 196 9.17 23.11 -5.17
CA LYS A 196 8.87 24.19 -6.13
C LYS A 196 9.41 25.53 -5.68
N TYR A 197 9.38 25.80 -4.37
CA TYR A 197 9.94 27.01 -3.80
C TYR A 197 11.47 27.04 -3.91
N LEU A 198 12.15 25.90 -3.73
CA LEU A 198 13.59 25.81 -3.92
C LEU A 198 14.01 26.00 -5.39
N ALA A 199 13.18 25.57 -6.35
CA ALA A 199 13.47 25.70 -7.78
C ALA A 199 13.14 27.09 -8.35
N ASP A 200 11.93 27.59 -8.08
CA ASP A 200 11.36 28.78 -8.74
C ASP A 200 11.00 29.90 -7.75
N GLY A 201 11.39 29.79 -6.47
CA GLY A 201 11.00 30.72 -5.42
C GLY A 201 9.49 30.78 -5.19
N GLU A 202 9.00 31.95 -4.78
CA GLU A 202 7.56 32.19 -4.58
C GLU A 202 6.73 31.97 -5.86
N ALA A 203 7.33 32.19 -7.03
CA ALA A 203 6.67 32.03 -8.33
C ALA A 203 6.31 30.56 -8.64
N GLY A 204 6.99 29.61 -8.01
CA GLY A 204 6.72 28.17 -8.09
C GLY A 204 5.48 27.73 -7.31
N LEU A 205 5.03 28.53 -6.33
CA LEU A 205 3.85 28.23 -5.51
C LEU A 205 2.53 28.76 -6.09
N ILE A 206 2.60 29.52 -7.18
CA ILE A 206 1.44 30.02 -7.93
C ILE A 206 0.68 28.85 -8.57
N ASP A 207 -0.64 28.78 -8.37
CA ASP A 207 -1.47 27.78 -9.04
C ASP A 207 -1.64 28.14 -10.53
N ARG A 208 -0.95 27.37 -11.40
CA ARG A 208 -1.01 27.52 -12.86
C ARG A 208 -1.86 26.44 -13.54
N ARG A 209 -2.60 25.63 -12.79
CA ARG A 209 -3.49 24.61 -13.38
C ARG A 209 -4.54 25.29 -14.27
N GLY A 210 -4.69 24.80 -15.49
CA GLY A 210 -5.61 25.36 -16.48
C GLY A 210 -5.22 26.73 -17.07
N LYS A 211 -4.09 27.33 -16.67
CA LYS A 211 -3.64 28.63 -17.18
C LYS A 211 -2.49 28.46 -18.18
N ARG A 212 -2.71 28.82 -19.44
CA ARG A 212 -1.69 28.76 -20.51
C ARG A 212 -0.61 29.82 -20.26
N LYS A 213 0.67 29.50 -20.51
CA LYS A 213 1.74 30.50 -20.53
C LYS A 213 1.39 31.57 -21.58
N GLN A 214 1.44 32.84 -21.18
CA GLN A 214 1.20 34.00 -22.06
C GLN A 214 2.24 34.02 -23.19
N PRO A 215 1.87 34.46 -24.42
CA PRO A 215 2.71 34.37 -25.61
C PRO A 215 4.11 34.98 -25.42
N GLY A 216 4.22 36.12 -24.72
CA GLY A 216 5.51 36.80 -24.47
C GLY A 216 6.46 36.12 -23.48
N LYS A 217 6.09 34.99 -22.84
CA LYS A 217 6.96 34.21 -21.94
C LYS A 217 7.27 32.81 -22.49
N LEU A 218 6.96 32.54 -23.76
CA LEU A 218 7.33 31.29 -24.40
C LEU A 218 8.77 31.33 -24.86
N SER A 219 9.54 30.31 -24.48
CA SER A 219 10.80 29.98 -25.15
C SER A 219 10.51 29.46 -26.57
N GLU A 220 11.47 29.61 -27.48
CA GLU A 220 11.43 29.01 -28.83
C GLU A 220 11.12 27.51 -28.78
N LEU A 221 11.64 26.80 -27.77
CA LEU A 221 11.39 25.38 -27.53
C LEU A 221 9.91 25.11 -27.17
N ASP A 222 9.29 25.99 -26.38
CA ASP A 222 7.86 25.90 -26.03
C ASP A 222 6.96 26.12 -27.27
N LEU A 223 7.37 27.00 -28.19
CA LEU A 223 6.66 27.24 -29.45
C LEU A 223 6.79 26.04 -30.40
N ALA A 224 8.01 25.51 -30.54
CA ALA A 224 8.29 24.33 -31.36
C ALA A 224 7.47 23.11 -30.89
N ASN A 225 7.46 22.84 -29.57
CA ASN A 225 6.67 21.74 -29.01
C ASN A 225 5.16 21.91 -29.22
N ARG A 226 4.64 23.15 -29.13
CA ARG A 226 3.23 23.43 -29.47
C ARG A 226 2.96 23.11 -30.93
N ARG A 227 3.87 23.49 -31.83
CA ARG A 227 3.72 23.26 -33.26
C ARG A 227 3.77 21.77 -33.61
N ILE A 228 4.71 21.02 -33.03
CA ILE A 228 4.80 19.55 -33.18
C ILE A 228 3.49 18.91 -32.76
N LYS A 229 2.95 19.28 -31.59
CA LYS A 229 1.69 18.72 -31.09
C LYS A 229 0.48 19.05 -31.97
N GLU A 230 0.43 20.25 -32.54
CA GLU A 230 -0.61 20.63 -33.52
C GLU A 230 -0.50 19.79 -34.80
N LEU A 231 0.72 19.57 -35.30
CA LEU A 231 0.98 18.77 -36.50
C LEU A 231 0.66 17.29 -36.28
N GLU A 232 1.04 16.73 -35.14
CA GLU A 232 0.69 15.35 -34.75
C GLU A 232 -0.82 15.14 -34.69
N ARG A 233 -1.56 16.13 -34.15
CA ARG A 233 -3.03 16.06 -34.11
C ARG A 233 -3.63 16.02 -35.51
N LYS A 234 -3.17 16.91 -36.40
CA LYS A 234 -3.61 16.93 -37.80
C LYS A 234 -3.26 15.63 -38.53
N LEU A 235 -2.04 15.13 -38.33
CA LEU A 235 -1.60 13.87 -38.93
C LEU A 235 -2.47 12.69 -38.47
N LYS A 236 -2.82 12.65 -37.18
CA LYS A 236 -3.72 11.65 -36.64
C LYS A 236 -5.14 11.77 -37.21
N GLU A 237 -5.68 12.99 -37.31
CA GLU A 237 -6.97 13.25 -37.95
C GLU A 237 -6.98 12.73 -39.40
N GLU A 238 -5.95 13.04 -40.19
CA GLU A 238 -5.83 12.55 -41.57
C GLU A 238 -5.65 11.03 -41.66
N GLN A 239 -4.86 10.42 -40.77
CA GLN A 239 -4.73 8.96 -40.69
C GLN A 239 -6.08 8.30 -40.42
N THR A 240 -6.86 8.81 -39.46
CA THR A 240 -8.19 8.27 -39.16
C THR A 240 -9.17 8.42 -40.33
N LYS A 241 -9.12 9.53 -41.08
CA LYS A 241 -9.91 9.70 -42.30
C LYS A 241 -9.51 8.67 -43.36
N ASN A 242 -8.22 8.46 -43.59
CA ASN A 242 -7.72 7.48 -44.56
C ASN A 242 -8.09 6.05 -44.16
N GLU A 243 -7.97 5.69 -42.89
CA GLU A 243 -8.40 4.39 -42.38
C GLU A 243 -9.91 4.17 -42.56
N PHE A 244 -10.71 5.21 -42.31
CA PHE A 244 -12.15 5.18 -42.53
C PHE A 244 -12.50 4.98 -44.01
N LEU A 245 -11.87 5.73 -44.92
CA LEU A 245 -12.07 5.58 -46.37
C LEU A 245 -11.69 4.17 -46.86
N LYS A 246 -10.58 3.61 -46.38
CA LYS A 246 -10.19 2.22 -46.70
C LYS A 246 -11.22 1.20 -46.24
N LYS A 247 -11.83 1.39 -45.07
CA LYS A 247 -12.89 0.51 -44.57
C LYS A 247 -14.18 0.65 -45.38
N LEU A 248 -14.51 1.85 -45.87
CA LEU A 248 -15.65 2.06 -46.77
C LEU A 248 -15.46 1.33 -48.11
N ASP A 249 -14.30 1.48 -48.76
CA ASP A 249 -13.98 0.79 -50.02
C ASP A 249 -14.00 -0.75 -49.86
N GLN A 250 -13.51 -1.26 -48.72
CA GLN A 250 -13.63 -2.70 -48.42
C GLN A 250 -15.08 -3.15 -48.28
N LEU A 251 -15.94 -2.39 -47.59
CA LEU A 251 -17.35 -2.72 -47.45
C LEU A 251 -18.09 -2.67 -48.79
N GLU A 252 -17.80 -1.67 -49.63
CA GLU A 252 -18.37 -1.54 -50.97
C GLU A 252 -18.02 -2.76 -51.85
N ARG A 253 -16.76 -3.20 -51.84
CA ARG A 253 -16.31 -4.41 -52.54
C ARG A 253 -16.90 -5.71 -51.98
N MET A 254 -17.22 -5.75 -50.69
CA MET A 254 -17.84 -6.91 -50.04
C MET A 254 -19.36 -7.00 -50.28
N CYS A 255 -20.05 -5.85 -50.35
CA CYS A 255 -21.51 -5.79 -50.49
C CYS A 255 -22.00 -5.83 -51.95
N LEU A 256 -21.13 -5.60 -52.94
CA LEU A 256 -21.46 -5.67 -54.36
C LEU A 256 -20.74 -6.83 -55.07
N PRO A 257 -21.35 -8.03 -55.20
CA PRO A 257 -20.82 -9.03 -56.11
C PRO A 257 -21.22 -8.64 -57.54
N GLY A 258 -20.31 -7.97 -58.25
CA GLY A 258 -20.39 -7.76 -59.68
C GLY A 258 -20.93 -6.40 -60.13
N SER A 259 -20.02 -5.43 -60.27
CA SER A 259 -20.04 -4.57 -61.45
C SER A 259 -18.68 -4.70 -62.12
N GLN A 260 -18.56 -5.72 -62.98
CA GLN A 260 -17.72 -5.56 -64.14
C GLN A 260 -18.39 -4.47 -64.98
N ASN A 261 -17.83 -3.28 -65.08
CA ASN A 261 -17.29 -2.80 -66.35
C ASN A 261 -16.81 -1.34 -66.33
N THR A 262 -15.82 -1.14 -67.21
CA THR A 262 -15.61 0.06 -68.05
C THR A 262 -15.44 1.39 -67.35
N ASP A 263 -14.20 1.84 -67.25
CA ASP A 263 -13.78 3.09 -67.90
C ASP A 263 -12.25 3.10 -68.06
N LYS A 264 -11.83 2.52 -69.17
CA LYS A 264 -10.53 2.79 -69.79
C LYS A 264 -10.83 3.71 -70.96
N PRO A 265 -10.47 5.00 -70.94
CA PRO A 265 -10.31 5.75 -72.17
C PRO A 265 -8.92 5.45 -72.72
N GLN A 266 -8.87 4.75 -73.86
CA GLN A 266 -7.77 4.89 -74.81
C GLN A 266 -8.09 6.07 -75.74
N SER A 267 -7.16 7.02 -75.82
CA SER A 267 -6.81 7.84 -77.01
C SER A 267 -5.64 8.73 -76.56
N GLU A 268 -4.38 8.37 -76.82
CA GLU A 268 -3.65 8.64 -78.08
C GLU A 268 -3.68 10.12 -78.52
N ASP A 269 -2.48 10.71 -78.43
CA ASP A 269 -1.77 11.60 -79.36
C ASP A 269 -2.29 12.96 -79.87
N ALA A 270 -1.26 13.81 -80.08
CA ALA A 270 -1.14 15.05 -80.84
C ALA A 270 -1.40 16.35 -80.06
N GLY A 271 -0.50 17.34 -79.97
CA GLY A 271 0.82 17.54 -80.56
C GLY A 271 1.27 19.00 -80.38
N ASN A 272 2.58 19.23 -80.57
CA ASN A 272 3.36 20.48 -80.62
C ASN A 272 3.79 21.12 -79.29
#